data_AF-A0A3N6LPX2-F1
#
_entry.id   AF-A0A3N6LPX2-F1
#
_cell.length_a   1.000
_cell.length_b   1.000
_cell.length_c   1.000
_cell.angle_alpha   90.00
_cell.angle_beta   90.00
_cell.angle_gamma   90.00
#
_symmetry.space_group_name_H-M   'P 1'
#
loop_
_entity.id
_entity.type
_entity.pdbx_description
1 polymer ?
#
loop_
_entity_poly.entity_id
_entity_poly.type
_entity_poly.pdbx_seq_one_letter_code
_entity_poly.pdbx_strand_id
1 'polypeptide(L)'
;MILSTALFVVLYHGFEGTEGLTGFPNVGTWLIFGVVLLPVYVMVIAWFVGTPRESTAGVRGVGYLVGITVTMWVSMLILTILIGISFFGGSPEPFSSPGP
;
A
#
# COMPACT_ATOMS: atom_id res chain seq x y z
N MET A 1 20.06 32.30 8.83
CA MET A 1 20.18 30.91 8.32
C MET A 1 20.15 29.85 9.42
N ILE A 2 20.73 30.08 10.62
CA ILE A 2 20.78 29.07 11.70
C ILE A 2 19.44 28.84 12.41
N LEU A 3 18.65 29.89 12.66
CA LEU A 3 17.36 29.78 13.36
C LEU A 3 16.31 28.98 12.58
N SER A 4 16.26 29.16 11.25
CA SER A 4 15.33 28.42 10.39
C SER A 4 15.64 26.92 10.39
N THR A 5 16.92 26.54 10.40
CA THR A 5 17.33 25.14 10.44
C THR A 5 17.04 24.48 11.78
N ALA A 6 17.27 25.20 12.89
CA ALA A 6 16.95 24.70 14.23
C ALA A 6 15.43 24.49 14.43
N LEU A 7 14.62 25.43 13.96
CA LEU A 7 13.16 25.30 13.96
C LEU A 7 12.69 24.14 13.07
N PHE A 8 13.30 23.96 11.90
CA PHE A 8 12.97 22.86 11.00
C PHE A 8 13.21 21.49 11.66
N VAL A 9 14.37 21.31 12.31
CA VAL A 9 14.68 20.06 13.03
C VAL A 9 13.69 19.82 14.17
N VAL A 10 13.38 20.81 15.00
CA VAL A 10 12.48 20.60 16.14
C VAL A 10 11.03 20.41 15.71
N LEU A 11 10.57 21.07 14.64
CA LEU A 11 9.17 20.97 14.19
C LEU A 11 8.92 19.80 13.22
N TYR A 12 9.93 19.37 12.48
CA TYR A 12 9.80 18.34 11.43
C TYR A 12 10.65 17.08 11.67
N HIS A 13 11.32 16.95 12.82
CA HIS A 13 11.91 15.66 13.21
C HIS A 13 10.85 14.55 13.14
N GLY A 14 11.17 13.44 12.46
CA GLY A 14 10.25 12.31 12.27
C GLY A 14 9.28 12.44 11.09
N PHE A 15 9.26 13.56 10.36
CA PHE A 15 8.60 13.70 9.05
C PHE A 15 9.61 13.60 7.90
N GLU A 16 10.70 12.89 8.13
CA GLU A 16 11.75 12.68 7.15
C GLU A 16 11.24 11.82 5.98
N GLY A 17 11.75 12.09 4.79
CA GLY A 17 11.53 11.27 3.61
C GLY A 17 11.95 9.83 3.91
N THR A 18 11.25 8.89 3.29
CA THR A 18 11.34 7.47 3.58
C THR A 18 12.67 6.87 3.11
N GLU A 19 13.72 7.03 3.90
CA GLU A 19 15.05 6.49 3.64
C GLU A 19 15.17 5.09 4.25
N GLY A 20 14.89 4.05 3.46
CA GLY A 20 14.92 2.66 3.94
C GLY A 20 15.29 1.62 2.88
N LEU A 21 16.15 0.67 3.26
CA LEU A 21 16.74 -0.42 2.44
C LEU A 21 15.76 -1.50 1.95
N THR A 22 14.47 -1.43 2.28
CA THR A 22 13.52 -2.55 2.13
C THR A 22 12.53 -2.39 0.97
N GLY A 23 12.58 -1.28 0.21
CA GLY A 23 11.59 -0.97 -0.81
C GLY A 23 10.21 -0.60 -0.25
N PHE A 24 10.05 -0.60 1.08
CA PHE A 24 8.86 -0.13 1.77
C PHE A 24 9.14 1.22 2.42
N PRO A 25 8.46 2.30 1.98
CA PRO A 25 8.76 3.65 2.43
C PRO A 25 8.59 3.86 3.94
N ASN A 26 7.57 3.28 4.57
CA ASN A 26 7.15 3.67 5.92
C ASN A 26 7.15 2.49 6.91
N VAL A 27 7.46 2.75 8.18
CA VAL A 27 7.34 1.79 9.30
C VAL A 27 5.95 1.14 9.31
N GLY A 28 4.89 1.93 9.08
CA GLY A 28 3.52 1.45 8.99
C GLY A 28 3.31 0.45 7.85
N THR A 29 3.98 0.64 6.70
CA THR A 29 3.89 -0.28 5.57
C THR A 29 4.48 -1.64 5.92
N TRP A 30 5.68 -1.66 6.53
CA TRP A 30 6.29 -2.92 6.96
C TRP A 30 5.48 -3.60 8.08
N LEU A 31 4.90 -2.84 9.00
CA LEU A 31 4.05 -3.39 10.06
C LEU A 31 2.79 -4.06 9.49
N ILE A 32 2.11 -3.39 8.54
CA ILE A 32 0.90 -3.92 7.91
C ILE A 32 1.24 -5.15 7.06
N PHE A 33 2.13 -5.01 6.08
CA PHE A 33 2.43 -6.09 5.13
C PHE A 33 3.27 -7.20 5.74
N GLY A 34 4.12 -6.92 6.73
CA GLY A 34 4.96 -7.92 7.39
C GLY A 34 4.25 -8.62 8.54
N VAL A 35 3.80 -7.86 9.54
CA VAL A 35 3.30 -8.43 10.81
C VAL A 35 1.80 -8.73 10.73
N VAL A 36 1.00 -7.77 10.28
CA VAL A 36 -0.47 -7.91 10.28
C VAL A 36 -0.94 -8.91 9.23
N LEU A 37 -0.31 -8.92 8.04
CA LEU A 37 -0.65 -9.89 6.99
C LEU A 37 -0.04 -11.28 7.20
N LEU A 38 0.85 -11.47 8.18
CA LEU A 38 1.50 -12.75 8.44
C LEU A 38 0.53 -13.94 8.56
N PRO A 39 -0.58 -13.86 9.32
CA PRO A 39 -1.52 -14.98 9.44
C PRO A 39 -2.17 -15.34 8.10
N VAL A 40 -2.39 -14.35 7.23
CA VAL A 40 -2.97 -14.57 5.89
C VAL A 40 -1.98 -15.34 5.02
N TYR A 41 -0.69 -14.99 5.08
CA TYR A 41 0.35 -15.74 4.37
C TYR A 41 0.42 -17.19 4.85
N VAL A 42 0.41 -17.40 6.17
CA VAL A 42 0.42 -18.75 6.75
C VAL A 42 -0.82 -19.54 6.31
N MET A 43 -1.99 -18.92 6.32
CA MET A 43 -3.24 -19.54 5.84
C MET A 43 -3.14 -19.96 4.37
N VAL A 44 -2.70 -19.06 3.49
CA VAL A 44 -2.56 -19.36 2.06
C VAL A 44 -1.53 -20.47 1.83
N ILE A 45 -0.38 -20.44 2.52
CA ILE A 45 0.63 -21.50 2.43
C ILE A 45 0.06 -22.84 2.92
N ALA A 46 -0.71 -22.83 4.01
CA ALA A 46 -1.32 -24.02 4.59
C ALA A 46 -2.30 -24.70 3.63
N TRP A 47 -2.97 -23.96 2.72
CA TRP A 47 -3.83 -24.57 1.70
C TRP A 47 -3.08 -25.48 0.72
N PHE A 48 -1.80 -25.20 0.47
CA PHE A 48 -0.99 -25.97 -0.49
C PHE A 48 -0.08 -27.01 0.18
N VAL A 49 0.37 -26.74 1.41
CA VAL A 49 1.33 -27.59 2.14
C VAL A 49 0.65 -28.47 3.20
N GLY A 50 -0.50 -28.06 3.72
CA GLY A 50 -1.24 -28.79 4.75
C GLY A 50 -1.86 -30.10 4.27
N THR A 51 -2.25 -30.96 5.21
CA THR A 51 -2.95 -32.23 4.94
C THR A 51 -4.31 -32.24 5.63
N PRO A 52 -5.41 -32.63 4.94
CA PRO A 52 -5.50 -33.00 3.53
C PRO A 52 -5.42 -31.78 2.59
N ARG A 53 -4.73 -31.93 1.44
CA ARG A 53 -4.61 -30.86 0.42
C ARG A 53 -5.50 -31.09 -0.79
N GLU A 54 -6.15 -30.03 -1.26
CA GLU A 54 -6.84 -29.97 -2.55
C GLU A 54 -6.42 -28.66 -3.25
N SER A 55 -5.45 -28.77 -4.16
CA SER A 55 -4.81 -27.60 -4.77
C SER A 55 -5.76 -26.77 -5.63
N THR A 56 -6.80 -27.39 -6.20
CA THR A 56 -7.77 -26.68 -7.07
C THR A 56 -8.60 -25.69 -6.25
N ALA A 57 -9.06 -26.09 -5.07
CA ALA A 57 -9.76 -25.24 -4.11
C ALA A 57 -8.84 -24.14 -3.59
N GLY A 58 -7.57 -24.47 -3.29
CA GLY A 58 -6.57 -23.49 -2.91
C GLY A 58 -6.38 -22.39 -3.97
N VAL A 59 -6.22 -22.77 -5.25
CA VAL A 59 -6.11 -21.81 -6.35
C VAL A 59 -7.37 -20.96 -6.51
N ARG A 60 -8.57 -21.56 -6.40
CA ARG A 60 -9.83 -20.81 -6.44
C ARG A 60 -9.92 -19.80 -5.31
N GLY A 61 -9.56 -20.20 -4.08
CA GLY A 61 -9.51 -19.33 -2.92
C GLY A 61 -8.54 -18.15 -3.11
N VAL A 62 -7.33 -18.42 -3.59
CA VAL A 62 -6.34 -17.38 -3.89
C VAL A 62 -6.87 -16.44 -4.97
N GLY A 63 -7.50 -16.98 -6.02
CA GLY A 63 -8.15 -16.18 -7.06
C GLY A 63 -9.19 -15.21 -6.50
N TYR A 64 -10.03 -15.66 -5.56
CA TYR A 64 -10.99 -14.77 -4.88
C TYR A 64 -10.30 -13.69 -4.05
N LEU A 65 -9.28 -14.04 -3.26
CA LEU A 65 -8.54 -13.08 -2.43
C LEU A 65 -7.87 -11.99 -3.28
N VAL A 66 -7.20 -12.39 -4.36
CA VAL A 66 -6.58 -11.46 -5.32
C VAL A 66 -7.65 -10.63 -6.00
N GLY A 67 -8.72 -11.24 -6.49
CA GLY A 67 -9.81 -10.54 -7.19
C GLY A 67 -10.47 -9.48 -6.32
N ILE A 68 -10.79 -9.80 -5.06
CA ILE A 68 -11.40 -8.84 -4.12
C ILE A 68 -10.41 -7.71 -3.82
N THR A 69 -9.16 -8.04 -3.54
CA THR A 69 -8.12 -7.03 -3.24
C THR A 69 -7.93 -6.09 -4.42
N VAL A 70 -7.73 -6.61 -5.63
CA VAL A 70 -7.58 -5.82 -6.85
C VAL A 70 -8.81 -4.95 -7.08
N THR A 71 -10.02 -5.50 -6.92
CA THR A 71 -11.27 -4.73 -7.11
C THR A 71 -11.37 -3.57 -6.12
N MET A 72 -11.00 -3.78 -4.85
CA MET A 72 -11.01 -2.73 -3.83
C MET A 72 -10.05 -1.59 -4.19
N TRP A 73 -8.83 -1.92 -4.58
CA TRP A 73 -7.81 -0.90 -4.90
C TRP A 73 -8.09 -0.21 -6.24
N VAL A 74 -8.49 -0.94 -7.28
CA VAL A 74 -8.80 -0.37 -8.59
C VAL A 74 -10.02 0.53 -8.53
N SER A 75 -11.08 0.13 -7.82
CA SER A 75 -12.26 0.98 -7.65
C SER A 75 -11.92 2.27 -6.89
N MET A 76 -11.14 2.18 -5.82
CA MET A 76 -10.64 3.35 -5.10
C MET A 76 -9.81 4.26 -6.01
N LEU A 77 -8.89 3.70 -6.80
CA LEU A 77 -8.06 4.45 -7.76
C LEU A 77 -8.92 5.20 -8.79
N ILE A 78 -9.91 4.51 -9.39
CA ILE A 78 -10.83 5.12 -10.35
C ILE A 78 -11.60 6.26 -9.67
N LEU A 79 -12.10 6.07 -8.46
CA LEU A 79 -12.83 7.08 -7.72
C LEU A 79 -11.97 8.31 -7.42
N THR A 80 -10.70 8.11 -7.04
CA THR A 80 -9.74 9.21 -6.86
C THR A 80 -9.49 9.98 -8.15
N ILE A 81 -9.38 9.28 -9.29
CA ILE A 81 -9.22 9.94 -10.60
C ILE A 81 -10.45 10.76 -10.96
N LEU A 82 -11.66 10.20 -10.79
CA LEU A 82 -12.91 10.89 -11.08
C LEU A 82 -13.04 12.16 -10.22
N ILE A 83 -12.73 12.08 -8.93
CA ILE A 83 -12.72 13.24 -8.03
C ILE A 83 -11.70 14.29 -8.49
N GLY A 84 -10.47 13.86 -8.81
CA GLY A 84 -9.43 14.74 -9.34
C GLY A 84 -9.89 15.54 -10.55
N ILE A 85 -10.48 14.85 -11.52
CA ILE A 85 -10.99 15.47 -12.75
C ILE A 85 -12.18 16.39 -12.46
N SER A 86 -13.16 15.95 -11.67
CA SER A 86 -14.39 16.72 -11.43
C SER A 86 -14.18 17.98 -10.61
N PHE A 87 -13.26 17.97 -9.64
CA PHE A 87 -13.08 19.07 -8.69
C PHE A 87 -11.79 19.88 -8.91
N PHE A 88 -10.73 19.27 -9.45
CA PHE A 88 -9.41 19.87 -9.57
C PHE A 88 -8.91 20.00 -11.01
N GLY A 89 -9.68 19.53 -12.01
CA GLY A 89 -9.40 19.73 -13.43
C GLY A 89 -8.19 18.95 -13.97
N GLY A 90 -7.66 17.98 -13.22
CA GLY A 90 -6.50 17.17 -13.60
C GLY A 90 -6.53 15.78 -12.97
N SER A 91 -5.83 14.81 -13.57
CA SER A 91 -5.67 13.48 -12.98
C SER A 91 -4.71 13.53 -11.78
N PRO A 92 -4.90 12.70 -10.75
CA PRO A 92 -3.96 12.60 -9.63
C PRO A 92 -2.62 11.99 -10.07
N GLU A 93 -1.55 12.28 -9.33
CA GLU A 93 -0.24 11.63 -9.49
C GLU A 93 -0.39 10.10 -9.37
N PRO A 94 0.31 9.29 -10.19
CA PRO A 94 1.41 9.62 -11.10
C PRO A 94 0.99 9.93 -12.56
N PHE A 95 -0.31 10.08 -12.83
CA PHE A 95 -0.83 10.24 -14.20
C PHE A 95 -0.77 11.69 -14.72
N SER A 96 -0.37 12.63 -13.88
CA SER A 96 -0.06 14.02 -14.24
C SER A 96 1.09 14.55 -13.38
N SER A 97 1.70 15.66 -13.81
CA SER A 97 2.67 16.40 -13.01
C SER A 97 1.99 17.03 -11.81
N PRO A 98 2.63 17.11 -10.63
CA PRO A 98 2.18 18.01 -9.58
C PRO A 98 1.91 19.38 -10.22
N GLY A 99 0.76 19.98 -9.90
CA GLY A 99 0.50 21.37 -10.24
C GLY A 99 1.60 22.28 -9.68
N PRO A 100 1.74 23.52 -10.18
CA PRO A 100 2.78 24.44 -9.75
C PRO A 100 2.82 24.68 -8.23
#